data_AF-C3ZJK6-F1
#
_entry.id   AF-C3ZJK6-F1
#
_cell.length_a   1.000
_cell.length_b   1.000
_cell.length_c   1.000
_cell.angle_alpha   90.00
_cell.angle_beta   90.00
_cell.angle_gamma   90.00
#
_symmetry.space_group_name_H-M   'P 1'
#
loop_
_entity.id
_entity.type
_entity.pdbx_description
1 polymer ?
#
loop_
_entity_poly.entity_id
_entity_poly.type
_entity_poly.pdbx_seq_one_letter_code
_entity_poly.pdbx_strand_id
1 'polypeptide(L)' 'SGGWVPRTPDQHQWLMVDLHKTYFVTAIITQGRDAFDDYVTSYSITYGVHGGDEITYSDDD' A
#
# COMPACT_ATOMS: atom_id res chain seq x y z
N SER A 1 18.50 7.79 5.99
CA SER A 1 17.51 6.71 5.84
C SER A 1 16.45 7.15 4.85
N GLY A 2 15.75 6.19 4.22
CA GLY A 2 14.72 6.43 3.20
C GLY A 2 13.45 5.64 3.51
N GLY A 3 12.32 6.12 2.99
CA GLY A 3 11.00 5.53 3.18
C GLY A 3 9.91 6.50 2.74
N TRP A 4 8.70 6.00 2.54
CA TRP A 4 7.53 6.84 2.35
C TRP A 4 6.94 7.17 3.72
N VAL A 5 6.71 8.46 3.99
CA VAL A 5 6.04 8.94 5.21
C VAL A 5 5.05 10.02 4.77
N PRO A 6 3.76 9.90 5.09
CA PRO A 6 2.79 10.91 4.73
C PRO A 6 3.00 12.18 5.54
N ARG A 7 2.54 13.33 5.01
CA ARG A 7 2.60 14.59 5.74
C ARG A 7 1.70 14.58 6.99
N THR A 8 0.54 13.96 6.89
CA THR A 8 -0.44 13.84 7.97
C THR A 8 -0.54 12.36 8.36
N PRO A 9 -0.30 11.98 9.62
CA PRO A 9 -0.36 10.60 10.06
C PRO A 9 -1.82 10.20 10.38
N ASP A 10 -2.62 10.00 9.33
CA ASP A 10 -4.00 9.50 9.45
C ASP A 10 -4.25 8.24 8.60
N GLN A 11 -5.44 7.67 8.74
CA GLN A 11 -5.83 6.41 8.08
C GLN A 11 -6.23 6.57 6.61
N HIS A 12 -6.24 7.80 6.07
CA HIS A 12 -6.69 8.10 4.70
C HIS A 12 -5.52 8.33 3.74
N GLN A 13 -4.28 8.12 4.18
CA GLN A 13 -3.09 8.25 3.36
C GLN A 13 -2.82 6.95 2.60
N TRP A 14 -2.34 7.08 1.37
CA TRP A 14 -2.05 5.93 0.50
C TRP A 14 -0.79 6.14 -0.33
N LEU A 15 -0.20 5.01 -0.74
CA LEU A 15 0.88 4.94 -1.71
C LEU A 15 0.42 4.06 -2.88
N MET A 16 0.23 4.66 -4.05
CA MET A 16 -0.14 3.93 -5.27
C MET A 16 1.10 3.58 -6.07
N VAL A 17 1.13 2.37 -6.58
CA VAL A 17 2.17 1.88 -7.48
C VAL A 17 1.52 1.47 -8.79
N ASP A 18 1.80 2.20 -9.87
CA ASP A 18 1.41 1.80 -11.23
C ASP A 18 2.40 0.76 -11.75
N LEU A 19 1.93 -0.46 -12.00
CA LEU A 19 2.73 -1.56 -12.54
C LEU A 19 2.85 -1.53 -14.07
N HIS A 20 2.17 -0.59 -14.75
CA HIS A 20 2.07 -0.38 -16.20
C HIS A 20 1.48 -1.54 -17.03
N LYS A 21 1.47 -2.77 -16.49
CA LYS A 21 0.87 -3.95 -17.08
C LYS A 21 0.14 -4.74 -16.01
N THR A 22 -0.75 -5.63 -16.44
CA THR A 22 -1.45 -6.53 -15.53
C THR A 22 -0.50 -7.61 -15.02
N TYR A 23 -0.45 -7.79 -13.71
CA TYR A 23 0.30 -8.84 -13.03
C TYR A 23 -0.57 -9.57 -12.02
N PHE A 24 -0.26 -10.84 -11.77
CA PHE A 24 -0.74 -11.55 -10.59
C PHE A 24 0.15 -11.17 -9.40
N VAL A 25 -0.39 -10.36 -8.49
CA VAL A 25 0.31 -9.98 -7.25
C VAL A 25 -0.06 -11.01 -6.18
N THR A 26 0.93 -11.71 -5.65
CA THR A 26 0.72 -12.82 -4.69
C THR A 26 1.18 -12.49 -3.27
N ALA A 27 2.03 -11.47 -3.11
CA ALA A 27 2.55 -11.08 -1.81
C ALA A 27 2.97 -9.61 -1.82
N ILE A 28 2.87 -8.98 -0.65
CA ILE A 28 3.38 -7.64 -0.36
C ILE A 28 4.27 -7.74 0.88
N ILE A 29 5.48 -7.20 0.79
CA ILE A 29 6.40 -7.08 1.93
C ILE A 29 6.49 -5.59 2.27
N THR A 30 6.21 -5.25 3.52
CA THR A 30 6.33 -3.88 4.03
C THR A 30 7.61 -3.73 4.86
N GLN A 31 8.21 -2.55 4.83
CA GLN A 31 9.35 -2.22 5.67
C GLN A 31 9.19 -0.79 6.21
N GLY A 32 9.43 -0.62 7.50
CA GLY A 32 9.48 0.69 8.13
C GLY A 32 10.76 1.47 7.78
N ARG A 33 10.83 2.72 8.23
CA ARG A 33 12.00 3.57 8.01
C ARG A 33 13.08 3.27 9.05
N ASP A 34 14.30 3.03 8.59
CA ASP A 34 15.46 2.81 9.48
C ASP A 34 15.73 4.00 10.41
N ALA A 35 16.09 3.70 11.66
CA ALA A 35 16.35 4.63 12.77
C ALA A 35 15.17 5.51 13.23
N PHE A 36 13.93 5.20 12.80
CA PHE A 36 12.71 5.88 13.24
C PHE A 36 11.60 4.85 13.53
N ASP A 37 10.66 5.19 14.41
CA ASP A 37 9.48 4.37 14.71
C ASP A 37 8.37 4.51 13.64
N ASP A 38 8.76 4.71 12.38
CA ASP A 38 7.83 4.84 11.25
C ASP A 38 7.63 3.49 10.58
N TYR A 39 6.75 2.67 11.15
CA TYR A 39 6.29 1.42 10.58
C TYR A 39 4.77 1.32 10.68
N VAL A 40 4.17 0.64 9.70
CA VAL A 40 2.74 0.35 9.72
C VAL A 40 2.50 -1.02 10.34
N THR A 41 1.51 -1.13 11.21
CA THR A 41 1.13 -2.39 11.88
C THR A 41 -0.06 -3.07 11.21
N SER A 42 -0.87 -2.31 10.49
CA SER A 42 -1.97 -2.81 9.66
C SER A 42 -2.13 -1.91 8.44
N TYR A 43 -2.68 -2.48 7.36
CA TYR A 43 -2.96 -1.77 6.12
C TYR A 43 -4.14 -2.45 5.40
N SER A 44 -4.83 -1.69 4.55
CA SER A 44 -5.74 -2.23 3.54
C SER A 44 -5.07 -2.14 2.16
N ILE A 45 -5.53 -2.98 1.22
CA ILE A 45 -5.10 -2.92 -0.18
C ILE A 45 -6.33 -2.58 -1.01
N THR A 46 -6.20 -1.59 -1.88
CA THR A 46 -7.13 -1.35 -2.99
C THR A 46 -6.36 -1.56 -4.28
N TYR A 47 -6.96 -2.25 -5.26
CA TYR A 47 -6.35 -2.54 -6.54
C TYR A 47 -7.32 -2.30 -7.70
N GLY A 48 -6.75 -2.22 -8.91
CA GLY A 48 -7.47 -1.95 -10.14
C GLY A 48 -6.66 -2.38 -11.35
N VAL A 49 -7.33 -2.82 -12.42
CA VAL A 49 -6.68 -3.21 -13.69
C VAL A 49 -6.87 -2.12 -14.75
N HIS A 50 -7.95 -1.37 -14.65
CA HIS A 50 -8.28 -0.25 -15.51
C HIS A 50 -8.35 1.06 -14.73
N GLY A 51 -8.30 2.17 -15.46
CA GLY A 51 -8.40 3.49 -14.86
C GLY A 51 -9.74 3.68 -14.16
N GLY A 52 -9.70 3.98 -12.86
CA GLY A 52 -10.88 4.24 -12.03
C GLY A 52 -11.41 3.02 -11.25
N ASP A 53 -10.78 1.85 -11.39
CA ASP A 53 -11.08 0.70 -10.54
C ASP A 53 -10.59 0.96 -9.11
N GLU A 54 -11.46 0.78 -8.12
CA GLU A 54 -11.13 0.86 -6.69
C GLU A 54 -11.69 -0.35 -5.95
N ILE A 55 -11.07 -1.53 -6.14
CA ILE A 55 -11.51 -2.77 -5.52
C ILE A 55 -10.69 -2.99 -4.24
N THR A 56 -11.35 -2.98 -3.08
CA THR A 56 -10.73 -3.33 -1.80
C THR A 56 -10.50 -4.83 -1.74
N TYR A 57 -9.25 -5.23 -1.46
CA TYR A 57 -8.92 -6.62 -1.14
C TYR A 57 -9.46 -6.95 0.26
N SER A 58 -10.23 -8.03 0.33
CA SER A 58 -10.58 -8.71 1.57
C SER A 58 -10.14 -10.17 1.45
N ASP A 59 -9.58 -10.72 2.53
CA ASP A 59 -9.55 -12.17 2.68
C ASP A 59 -11.00 -12.62 2.90
N ASP A 60 -11.59 -13.28 1.90
CA ASP A 60 -12.85 -13.98 2.06
C ASP A 60 -12.55 -15.25 2.89
N ASP A 61 -12.97 -15.26 4.16
CA ASP A 61 -13.04 -16.47 4.99
C ASP A 61 -14.11 -17.45 4.47
#